data_AF-A0A1I5QED3-F1
#
_entry.id   AF-A0A1I5QED3-F1
#
_cell.length_a   1.000
_cell.length_b   1.000
_cell.length_c   1.000
_cell.angle_alpha   90.00
_cell.angle_beta   90.00
_cell.angle_gamma   90.00
#
_symmetry.space_group_name_H-M   'P 1'
#
loop_
_entity.id
_entity.type
_entity.pdbx_description
1 polymer ?
#
loop_
_entity_poly.entity_id
_entity_poly.type
_entity_poly.pdbx_seq_one_letter_code
_entity_poly.pdbx_strand_id
1 'polypeptide(L)'
;MSESIKLTLADIQTIKTEMNEAIKLVKYYASQYKGKEHYEHLGGSCVMSATNTVNTIIGSAQYLDGGFLMPDEIHVERLVDWYISNKTFDGDRDVLTFYFASYIKRKINDLYRSIDNDTLATTLTLIGNKEARKEFKNQCRKRKRLQVKIIRQ
;
A
#
# COMPACT_ATOMS: atom_id res chain seq x y z
N MET A 1 23.06 13.59 -7.37
CA MET A 1 21.86 13.51 -6.52
C MET A 1 20.69 13.18 -7.43
N SER A 2 20.19 11.95 -7.41
CA SER A 2 19.02 11.57 -8.20
C SER A 2 17.81 12.31 -7.66
N GLU A 3 17.16 13.15 -8.48
CA GLU A 3 15.86 13.73 -8.13
C GLU A 3 14.93 12.59 -7.73
N SER A 4 14.43 12.63 -6.49
CA SER A 4 13.43 11.66 -6.06
C SER A 4 12.16 11.94 -6.85
N ILE A 5 11.82 11.07 -7.81
CA ILE A 5 10.57 11.17 -8.55
C ILE A 5 9.41 11.19 -7.55
N LYS A 6 8.64 12.28 -7.60
CA LYS A 6 7.51 12.51 -6.71
C LYS A 6 6.28 11.77 -7.25
N LEU A 7 5.62 11.00 -6.40
CA LEU A 7 4.34 10.37 -6.72
C LEU A 7 3.33 11.42 -7.21
N THR A 8 2.59 11.12 -8.27
CA THR A 8 1.54 11.96 -8.85
C THR A 8 0.14 11.33 -8.72
N LEU A 9 -0.90 12.10 -9.05
CA LEU A 9 -2.27 11.58 -9.12
C LEU A 9 -2.45 10.52 -10.23
N ALA A 10 -1.77 10.68 -11.36
CA ALA A 10 -1.84 9.72 -12.46
C ALA A 10 -1.22 8.36 -12.07
N ASP A 11 -0.13 8.38 -11.30
CA ASP A 11 0.50 7.18 -10.76
C ASP A 11 -0.48 6.42 -9.85
N ILE A 12 -1.18 7.15 -8.97
CA ILE A 12 -2.22 6.56 -8.11
C ILE A 12 -3.29 5.87 -8.93
N GLN A 13 -3.80 6.51 -9.99
CA GLN A 13 -4.83 5.89 -10.83
C GLN A 13 -4.31 4.63 -11.55
N THR A 14 -3.03 4.62 -11.91
CA THR A 14 -2.39 3.45 -12.54
C THR A 14 -2.26 2.29 -11.56
N ILE A 15 -1.84 2.58 -10.32
CA ILE A 15 -1.63 1.59 -9.25
C ILE A 15 -2.96 1.08 -8.68
N LYS A 16 -4.03 1.85 -8.80
CA LYS A 16 -5.35 1.50 -8.27
C LYS A 16 -5.94 0.27 -8.98
N THR A 17 -6.60 -0.58 -8.20
CA THR A 17 -7.49 -1.63 -8.71
C THR A 17 -8.67 -1.83 -7.75
N GLU A 18 -9.61 -2.69 -8.15
CA GLU A 18 -10.74 -3.10 -7.33
C GLU A 18 -10.29 -3.96 -6.14
N MET A 19 -11.03 -3.85 -5.03
CA MET A 19 -10.67 -4.48 -3.76
C MET A 19 -10.47 -6.00 -3.87
N ASN A 20 -11.34 -6.69 -4.62
CA ASN A 20 -11.25 -8.14 -4.78
C ASN A 20 -9.97 -8.57 -5.52
N GLU A 21 -9.57 -7.80 -6.53
CA GLU A 21 -8.35 -8.10 -7.31
C GLU A 21 -7.10 -7.81 -6.49
N ALA A 22 -7.06 -6.66 -5.81
CA ALA A 22 -5.96 -6.33 -4.89
C ALA A 22 -5.77 -7.42 -3.83
N ILE A 23 -6.84 -7.85 -3.17
CA ILE A 23 -6.79 -8.91 -2.15
C ILE A 23 -6.34 -10.25 -2.74
N LYS A 24 -6.81 -10.61 -3.95
CA LYS A 24 -6.42 -11.86 -4.63
C LYS A 24 -4.91 -11.88 -4.89
N LEU A 25 -4.36 -10.82 -5.48
CA LEU A 25 -2.93 -10.71 -5.75
C LEU A 25 -2.11 -10.69 -4.46
N VAL A 26 -2.54 -9.92 -3.45
CA VAL A 26 -1.88 -9.86 -2.15
C VAL A 26 -1.83 -11.25 -1.50
N LYS A 27 -2.93 -12.02 -1.51
CA LYS A 27 -2.94 -13.39 -0.98
C LYS A 27 -1.95 -14.29 -1.72
N TYR A 28 -1.96 -14.25 -3.05
CA TYR A 28 -1.09 -15.06 -3.89
C TYR A 28 0.39 -14.78 -3.60
N TYR A 29 0.81 -13.52 -3.68
CA TYR A 29 2.21 -13.14 -3.55
C TYR A 29 2.72 -13.13 -2.10
N ALA A 30 1.90 -12.72 -1.13
CA ALA A 30 2.34 -12.65 0.26
C ALA A 30 2.64 -14.03 0.86
N SER A 31 1.95 -15.09 0.37
CA SER A 31 2.21 -16.48 0.80
C SER A 31 3.60 -16.98 0.39
N GLN A 32 4.21 -16.37 -0.62
CA GLN A 32 5.52 -16.74 -1.15
C GLN A 32 6.66 -16.01 -0.45
N TYR A 33 6.37 -15.03 0.42
CA TYR A 33 7.40 -14.25 1.09
C TYR A 33 8.10 -15.03 2.23
N LYS A 34 9.39 -15.31 2.07
CA LYS A 34 10.20 -16.10 3.02
C LYS A 34 10.97 -15.28 4.06
N GLY A 35 10.40 -14.17 4.53
CA GLY A 35 10.92 -13.43 5.68
C GLY A 35 12.39 -13.00 5.52
N LYS A 36 13.29 -13.66 6.27
CA LYS A 36 14.72 -13.34 6.32
C LYS A 36 15.45 -13.56 4.99
N GLU A 37 15.17 -14.66 4.29
CA GLU A 37 15.81 -15.01 3.01
C GLU A 37 15.60 -13.90 1.96
N HIS A 38 14.34 -13.50 1.78
CA HIS A 38 13.98 -12.45 0.83
C HIS A 38 14.43 -11.06 1.28
N TYR A 39 14.46 -10.81 2.60
CA TYR A 39 14.98 -9.55 3.13
C TYR A 39 16.48 -9.39 2.83
N GLU A 40 17.28 -10.44 3.08
CA GLU A 40 18.72 -10.44 2.79
C GLU A 40 19.00 -10.30 1.29
N HIS A 41 18.18 -10.95 0.46
CA HIS A 41 18.27 -10.83 -1.00
C HIS A 41 18.00 -9.40 -1.51
N LEU A 42 16.97 -8.72 -0.98
CA LEU A 42 16.67 -7.34 -1.38
C LEU A 42 17.66 -6.32 -0.79
N GLY A 43 18.17 -6.59 0.42
CA GLY A 43 18.96 -5.65 1.19
C GLY A 43 18.13 -4.58 1.90
N GLY A 44 18.66 -4.08 3.02
CA GLY A 44 17.93 -3.17 3.91
C GLY A 44 17.56 -1.83 3.27
N SER A 45 18.38 -1.29 2.37
CA SER A 45 18.10 -0.04 1.66
C SER A 45 16.89 -0.16 0.73
N CYS A 46 16.80 -1.25 -0.03
CA CYS A 46 15.68 -1.55 -0.90
C CYS A 46 14.39 -1.74 -0.10
N VAL A 47 14.45 -2.54 0.97
CA VAL A 47 13.32 -2.79 1.87
C VAL A 47 12.78 -1.50 2.49
N MET A 48 13.68 -0.62 2.95
CA MET A 48 13.30 0.69 3.49
C MET A 48 12.65 1.57 2.43
N SER A 49 13.22 1.63 1.22
CA SER A 49 12.65 2.40 0.12
C SER A 49 11.27 1.88 -0.30
N ALA A 50 11.08 0.55 -0.40
CA ALA A 50 9.81 -0.09 -0.71
C ALA A 50 8.75 0.18 0.39
N THR A 51 9.13 0.04 1.65
CA THR A 51 8.30 0.40 2.82
C THR A 51 7.81 1.85 2.72
N ASN A 52 8.74 2.77 2.45
CA ASN A 52 8.44 4.18 2.34
C ASN A 52 7.49 4.45 1.16
N THR A 53 7.70 3.81 0.01
CA THR A 53 6.79 3.93 -1.14
C THR A 53 5.34 3.59 -0.76
N VAL A 54 5.09 2.45 -0.10
CA VAL A 54 3.71 2.08 0.29
C VAL A 54 3.12 3.10 1.26
N ASN A 55 3.89 3.53 2.26
CA ASN A 55 3.42 4.52 3.23
C ASN A 55 3.12 5.87 2.56
N THR A 56 3.94 6.28 1.60
CA THR A 56 3.78 7.49 0.80
C THR A 56 2.51 7.44 -0.05
N ILE A 57 2.19 6.29 -0.65
CA ILE A 57 0.95 6.09 -1.43
C ILE A 57 -0.29 6.13 -0.53
N ILE A 58 -0.29 5.40 0.59
CA ILE A 58 -1.43 5.41 1.53
C ILE A 58 -1.61 6.81 2.16
N GLY A 59 -0.50 7.52 2.37
CA GLY A 59 -0.45 8.85 2.96
C GLY A 59 -0.50 10.01 1.97
N SER A 60 -0.79 9.77 0.70
CA SER A 60 -0.59 10.77 -0.35
C SER A 60 -1.54 11.97 -0.31
N ALA A 61 -2.63 11.87 0.44
CA ALA A 61 -3.65 12.91 0.55
C ALA A 61 -3.09 14.29 0.92
N GLN A 62 -2.01 14.33 1.71
CA GLN A 62 -1.41 15.59 2.17
C GLN A 62 -0.81 16.42 1.03
N TYR A 63 -0.25 15.78 0.00
CA TYR A 63 0.52 16.46 -1.05
C TYR A 63 -0.01 16.23 -2.47
N LEU A 64 -1.06 15.41 -2.61
CA LEU A 64 -1.79 15.18 -3.87
C LEU A 64 -3.22 15.72 -3.83
N ASP A 65 -3.43 16.84 -3.13
CA ASP A 65 -4.73 17.53 -3.06
C ASP A 65 -5.89 16.58 -2.70
N GLY A 66 -5.67 15.73 -1.71
CA GLY A 66 -6.66 14.77 -1.23
C GLY A 66 -6.72 13.45 -1.98
N GLY A 67 -5.93 13.23 -3.02
CA GLY A 67 -5.78 11.91 -3.66
C GLY A 67 -5.08 10.91 -2.74
N PHE A 68 -5.72 9.77 -2.48
CA PHE A 68 -5.17 8.65 -1.70
C PHE A 68 -5.65 7.29 -2.22
N LEU A 69 -4.97 6.23 -1.77
CA LEU A 69 -5.41 4.85 -1.94
C LEU A 69 -5.57 4.14 -0.61
N MET A 70 -6.64 3.36 -0.50
CA MET A 70 -6.73 2.39 0.59
C MET A 70 -5.76 1.24 0.31
N PRO A 71 -5.13 0.64 1.34
CA PRO A 71 -4.18 -0.45 1.15
C PRO A 71 -4.77 -1.66 0.42
N ASP A 72 -6.08 -1.88 0.53
CA ASP A 72 -6.82 -2.95 -0.16
C ASP A 72 -7.28 -2.55 -1.57
N GLU A 73 -6.81 -1.44 -2.12
CA GLU A 73 -7.05 -0.99 -3.51
C GLU A 73 -5.74 -0.92 -4.32
N ILE A 74 -4.62 -1.35 -3.73
CA ILE A 74 -3.30 -1.32 -4.37
C ILE A 74 -3.10 -2.57 -5.22
N HIS A 75 -2.88 -2.39 -6.52
CA HIS A 75 -2.44 -3.45 -7.41
C HIS A 75 -0.94 -3.68 -7.26
N VAL A 76 -0.55 -4.79 -6.64
CA VAL A 76 0.85 -5.02 -6.24
C VAL A 76 1.83 -5.08 -7.43
N GLU A 77 1.45 -5.72 -8.54
CA GLU A 77 2.32 -5.78 -9.73
C GLU A 77 2.54 -4.41 -10.36
N ARG A 78 1.47 -3.62 -10.56
CA ARG A 78 1.57 -2.25 -11.08
C ARG A 78 2.36 -1.33 -10.15
N LEU A 79 2.26 -1.53 -8.84
CA LEU A 79 3.11 -0.85 -7.88
C LEU A 79 4.58 -1.21 -8.07
N VAL A 80 4.90 -2.48 -8.30
CA VAL A 80 6.26 -2.95 -8.55
C VAL A 80 6.79 -2.35 -9.85
N ASP A 81 6.00 -2.39 -10.93
CA ASP A 81 6.39 -1.83 -12.23
C ASP A 81 6.64 -0.32 -12.12
N TRP A 82 5.75 0.40 -11.41
CA TRP A 82 5.95 1.81 -11.11
C TRP A 82 7.22 2.02 -10.28
N TYR A 83 7.46 1.22 -9.25
CA TYR A 83 8.63 1.35 -8.38
C TYR A 83 9.93 1.19 -9.15
N ILE A 84 10.03 0.15 -9.99
CA ILE A 84 11.22 -0.14 -10.80
C ILE A 84 11.44 0.95 -11.86
N SER A 85 10.37 1.44 -12.47
CA SER A 85 10.46 2.48 -13.51
C SER A 85 10.90 3.83 -12.96
N ASN A 86 10.64 4.09 -11.67
CA ASN A 86 10.85 5.41 -11.05
C ASN A 86 11.99 5.45 -10.02
N LYS A 87 12.61 4.31 -9.71
CA LYS A 87 13.70 4.23 -8.74
C LYS A 87 14.80 3.31 -9.26
N THR A 88 16.04 3.64 -8.95
CA THR A 88 17.17 2.74 -9.22
C THR A 88 16.97 1.47 -8.40
N PHE A 89 16.70 0.36 -9.10
CA PHE A 89 16.47 -0.96 -8.51
C PHE A 89 17.25 -1.99 -9.32
N ASP A 90 18.07 -2.77 -8.61
CA ASP A 90 18.96 -3.80 -9.18
C ASP A 90 18.71 -5.16 -8.50
N GLY A 91 17.49 -5.36 -7.98
CA GLY A 91 17.09 -6.59 -7.29
C GLY A 91 16.19 -7.46 -8.13
N ASP A 92 15.81 -8.61 -7.57
CA ASP A 92 14.82 -9.50 -8.17
C ASP A 92 13.40 -8.91 -8.04
N ARG A 93 12.73 -8.72 -9.19
CA ARG A 93 11.36 -8.20 -9.28
C ARG A 93 10.36 -9.06 -8.52
N ASP A 94 10.49 -10.38 -8.55
CA ASP A 94 9.57 -11.30 -7.89
C ASP A 94 9.76 -11.22 -6.38
N VAL A 95 11.01 -11.20 -5.90
CA VAL A 95 11.30 -11.02 -4.46
C VAL A 95 10.75 -9.68 -3.95
N LEU A 96 10.88 -8.62 -4.74
CA LEU A 96 10.28 -7.31 -4.45
C LEU A 96 8.75 -7.38 -4.42
N THR A 97 8.14 -8.11 -5.37
CA THR A 97 6.68 -8.31 -5.42
C THR A 97 6.18 -9.05 -4.18
N PHE A 98 6.86 -10.12 -3.76
CA PHE A 98 6.53 -10.86 -2.54
C PHE A 98 6.64 -9.97 -1.30
N TYR A 99 7.69 -9.15 -1.24
CA TYR A 99 7.87 -8.17 -0.15
C TYR A 99 6.73 -7.15 -0.11
N PHE A 100 6.42 -6.50 -1.22
CA PHE A 100 5.32 -5.53 -1.28
C PHE A 100 3.99 -6.16 -0.89
N ALA A 101 3.67 -7.36 -1.42
CA ALA A 101 2.45 -8.06 -1.08
C ALA A 101 2.36 -8.36 0.43
N SER A 102 3.46 -8.84 1.03
CA SER A 102 3.55 -9.11 2.46
C SER A 102 3.35 -7.84 3.30
N TYR A 103 3.99 -6.73 2.91
CA TYR A 103 3.86 -5.45 3.62
C TYR A 103 2.45 -4.84 3.47
N ILE A 104 1.88 -4.88 2.27
CA ILE A 104 0.51 -4.41 1.98
C ILE A 104 -0.51 -5.25 2.76
N LYS A 105 -0.36 -6.59 2.80
CA LYS A 105 -1.21 -7.47 3.62
C LYS A 105 -1.26 -7.01 5.08
N ARG A 106 -0.11 -6.62 5.66
CA ARG A 106 -0.07 -6.07 7.01
C ARG A 106 -0.89 -4.78 7.12
N LYS A 107 -0.75 -3.85 6.17
CA LYS A 107 -1.53 -2.60 6.13
C LYS A 107 -3.04 -2.83 5.98
N ILE A 108 -3.44 -3.78 5.16
CA ILE A 108 -4.85 -4.19 5.02
C ILE A 108 -5.38 -4.71 6.35
N ASN A 109 -4.64 -5.62 7.00
CA ASN A 109 -5.05 -6.20 8.28
C ASN A 109 -5.13 -5.15 9.39
N ASP A 110 -4.19 -4.21 9.44
CA ASP A 110 -4.23 -3.10 10.41
C ASP A 110 -5.45 -2.20 10.17
N LEU A 111 -5.72 -1.84 8.90
CA LEU A 111 -6.92 -1.11 8.52
C LEU A 111 -8.20 -1.84 8.96
N TYR A 112 -8.32 -3.13 8.68
CA TYR A 112 -9.53 -3.90 8.99
C TYR A 112 -9.73 -4.04 10.49
N ARG A 113 -8.67 -4.27 11.27
CA ARG A 113 -8.75 -4.24 12.74
C ARG A 113 -9.22 -2.89 13.27
N SER A 114 -8.73 -1.79 12.71
CA SER A 114 -9.17 -0.45 13.11
C SER A 114 -10.63 -0.17 12.76
N ILE A 115 -11.11 -0.69 11.62
CA ILE A 115 -12.53 -0.61 11.23
C ILE A 115 -13.41 -1.40 12.20
N ASP A 116 -13.00 -2.63 12.52
CA ASP A 116 -13.76 -3.53 13.40
C ASP A 116 -13.83 -3.00 14.83
N ASN A 117 -12.71 -2.49 15.35
CA ASN A 117 -12.62 -1.94 16.70
C ASN A 117 -13.13 -0.49 16.83
N ASP A 118 -13.58 0.13 15.74
CA ASP A 118 -13.94 1.56 15.67
C ASP A 118 -12.81 2.51 16.11
N THR A 119 -11.57 2.04 16.13
CA THR A 119 -10.36 2.77 16.56
C THR A 119 -9.67 3.44 15.38
N LEU A 120 -10.44 4.01 14.45
CA LEU A 120 -9.91 4.68 13.25
C LEU A 120 -9.04 5.87 13.66
N ALA A 121 -7.76 5.60 13.92
CA ALA A 121 -6.73 6.61 13.99
C ALA A 121 -6.67 7.21 12.60
N THR A 122 -7.27 8.39 12.41
CA THR A 122 -6.98 9.19 11.22
C THR A 122 -5.48 9.35 11.18
N THR A 123 -4.82 8.69 10.23
CA THR A 123 -3.39 8.82 10.00
C THR A 123 -3.06 10.31 9.92
N LEU A 124 -1.94 10.73 10.53
CA LEU A 124 -1.48 12.12 10.54
C LEU A 124 -1.55 12.77 9.15
N THR A 125 -1.37 11.96 8.09
CA THR A 125 -1.45 12.33 6.68
C THR A 125 -2.83 12.77 6.17
N LEU A 126 -3.93 12.50 6.88
CA LEU A 126 -5.28 12.99 6.55
C LEU A 126 -5.68 14.24 7.35
N ILE A 127 -4.87 14.65 8.33
CA ILE A 127 -5.21 15.74 9.25
C ILE A 127 -5.22 17.12 8.55
N GLY A 128 -4.53 17.25 7.42
CA GLY A 128 -4.46 18.49 6.63
C GLY A 128 -5.52 18.68 5.54
N ASN A 129 -6.27 17.63 5.15
CA ASN A 129 -7.25 17.71 4.06
C ASN A 129 -8.63 17.23 4.53
N LYS A 130 -9.58 18.17 4.68
CA LYS A 130 -10.93 17.89 5.21
C LYS A 130 -11.73 16.95 4.30
N GLU A 131 -11.58 17.09 2.99
CA GLU A 131 -12.30 16.28 2.00
C GLU A 131 -11.78 14.86 1.98
N ALA A 132 -10.47 14.67 1.93
CA ALA A 132 -9.82 13.37 2.01
C ALA A 132 -10.17 12.66 3.33
N ARG A 133 -10.22 13.40 4.45
CA ARG A 133 -10.66 12.84 5.74
C ARG A 133 -12.11 12.37 5.70
N LYS A 134 -13.00 13.14 5.08
CA LYS A 134 -14.42 12.76 4.92
C LYS A 134 -14.54 11.51 4.06
N GLU A 135 -13.80 11.45 2.95
CA GLU A 135 -13.84 10.32 2.03
C GLU A 135 -13.23 9.06 2.66
N PHE A 136 -12.11 9.17 3.36
CA PHE A 136 -11.52 8.05 4.11
C PHE A 136 -12.53 7.43 5.10
N LYS A 137 -13.27 8.26 5.83
CA LYS A 137 -14.34 7.78 6.72
C LYS A 137 -15.46 7.08 5.96
N ASN A 138 -15.86 7.58 4.79
CA ASN A 138 -16.85 6.91 3.94
C ASN A 138 -16.35 5.53 3.50
N GLN A 139 -15.10 5.44 3.04
CA GLN A 139 -14.45 4.20 2.63
C GLN A 139 -14.35 3.18 3.77
N CYS A 140 -14.05 3.62 4.99
CA CYS A 140 -14.06 2.77 6.19
C CYS A 140 -15.47 2.25 6.51
N ARG A 141 -16.49 3.12 6.46
CA ARG A 141 -17.89 2.71 6.67
C ARG A 141 -18.37 1.70 5.64
N LYS A 142 -17.99 1.87 4.37
CA LYS A 142 -18.28 0.90 3.29
C LYS A 142 -17.71 -0.46 3.64
N ARG A 143 -16.44 -0.53 4.03
CA ARG A 143 -15.76 -1.77 4.45
C ARG A 143 -16.38 -2.40 5.69
N LYS A 144 -16.80 -1.60 6.68
CA LYS A 144 -17.54 -2.07 7.87
C LYS A 144 -18.84 -2.77 7.48
N ARG A 145 -19.61 -2.18 6.54
CA ARG A 145 -20.86 -2.79 6.02
C ARG A 145 -20.60 -4.08 5.23
N LEU A 146 -19.48 -4.14 4.51
CA LEU A 146 -19.04 -5.34 3.79
C LEU A 146 -18.51 -6.45 4.71
N GLN A 147 -18.38 -6.19 6.02
CA GLN A 147 -17.85 -7.13 7.00
C GLN A 147 -16.52 -7.74 6.56
N VAL A 148 -15.61 -6.86 6.10
CA VAL A 148 -14.27 -7.25 5.66
C VAL A 148 -13.56 -8.03 6.76
N LYS A 149 -12.78 -9.06 6.37
CA LYS A 149 -12.06 -9.92 7.31
C LYS A 149 -10.57 -9.84 7.06
N ILE A 150 -9.80 -9.95 8.13
CA ILE A 150 -8.34 -10.05 8.04
C ILE A 150 -7.92 -11.16 7.08
N ILE A 151 -6.87 -10.89 6.31
CA ILE A 151 -6.25 -11.85 5.41
C ILE A 151 -5.33 -12.75 6.26
N ARG A 152 -5.72 -14.01 6.42
CA ARG A 152 -4.92 -15.06 7.09
C ARG A 152 -3.82 -15.58 6.15
N GLN A 153 -2.86 -16.33 6.69
CA GLN A 153 -1.86 -17.03 5.87
C GLN A 153 -2.57 -17.97 4.90
#